data_AF-A0A817GHA3-F1
#
_entry.id   AF-A0A817GHA3-F1
#
_cell.length_a   1.000
_cell.length_b   1.000
_cell.length_c   1.000
_cell.angle_alpha   90.00
_cell.angle_beta   90.00
_cell.angle_gamma   90.00
#
_symmetry.space_group_name_H-M   'P 1'
#
loop_
_entity.id
_entity.type
_entity.pdbx_description
1 polymer ?
#
loop_
_entity_poly.entity_id
_entity_poly.type
_entity_poly.pdbx_seq_one_letter_code
_entity_poly.pdbx_strand_id
1 'polypeptide(L)'
;MLKVLNTYDHDLSLRWALCGRLNSPYLYLRKFIIALEFSGSGYVWIPYSFIMIGINYTSVNEAMRYILLFTGLMFDVAVIGTAKWFVRRQRPIINHDDVLSIGPDKYSFPSGHTSRAVFLLFYFINTSFFQNIRGSVIISWLSTVVASRILLGRHYISDVLAGVLFGIFECAAVVRLTPFEYPGAKDQGAEPHSKTGYTKLVKKLSQMFQQEAKQAGKEKLLLTCATAAARHRIEAGYEVEEVCKYFDFVSVMTYDYHGSWEGKTGHNSPLYGMRNERKKFREWNIKGSMNVWVELGCPKEKLNIGLSAYGRAFSLLRDPGITNSKPMRKKKTSIGLKAGAAEAGKYTREAGVLSYYEICESIQKNPNNRVFWHREMSVPYVSSETLWIGYDNIRSVTLKMQFLKEHGYGGVIIWSLDLDDKTGEICNEGPFPIFNAAKNELLIVPDHLSNINKKCLDDNDTLSIEQLFSQSTTIKGINLSKIQDFLNFY
;
A
#
# COMPACT_ATOMS: atom_id res chain seq x y z
N MET A 1 7.02 -50.58 11.84
CA MET A 1 6.20 -49.39 12.16
C MET A 1 5.62 -48.71 10.92
N LEU A 2 6.43 -48.17 9.99
CA LEU A 2 5.92 -47.45 8.79
C LEU A 2 5.02 -48.28 7.87
N LYS A 3 5.34 -49.57 7.66
CA LYS A 3 4.47 -50.48 6.87
C LYS A 3 3.08 -50.67 7.50
N VAL A 4 3.02 -50.75 8.83
CA VAL A 4 1.77 -50.92 9.61
C VAL A 4 0.92 -49.65 9.55
N LEU A 5 1.55 -48.48 9.66
CA LEU A 5 0.87 -47.19 9.50
C LEU A 5 0.31 -47.01 8.08
N ASN A 6 1.05 -47.44 7.05
CA ASN A 6 0.58 -47.36 5.66
C ASN A 6 -0.63 -48.27 5.41
N THR A 7 -0.63 -49.50 5.95
CA THR A 7 -1.80 -50.39 5.86
C THR A 7 -3.01 -49.85 6.62
N TYR A 8 -2.79 -49.24 7.79
CA TYR A 8 -3.88 -48.65 8.56
C TYR A 8 -4.50 -47.43 7.85
N ASP A 9 -3.66 -46.54 7.31
CA ASP A 9 -4.08 -45.40 6.49
C ASP A 9 -4.84 -45.85 5.23
N HIS A 10 -4.39 -46.93 4.60
CA HIS A 10 -5.07 -47.54 3.46
C HIS A 10 -6.48 -48.02 3.83
N ASP A 11 -6.62 -48.83 4.87
CA ASP A 11 -7.90 -49.38 5.30
C ASP A 11 -8.87 -48.31 5.78
N LEU A 12 -8.38 -47.33 6.55
CA LEU A 12 -9.19 -46.23 7.05
C LEU A 12 -9.69 -45.34 5.91
N SER A 13 -8.81 -45.00 4.96
CA SER A 13 -9.17 -44.18 3.79
C SER A 13 -10.22 -44.86 2.93
N LEU A 14 -10.08 -46.18 2.71
CA LEU A 14 -11.08 -46.94 1.95
C LEU A 14 -12.43 -46.99 2.66
N ARG A 15 -12.48 -47.09 3.99
CA ARG A 15 -13.74 -47.07 4.77
C ARG A 15 -14.48 -45.73 4.61
N TRP A 16 -13.73 -44.63 4.50
CA TRP A 16 -14.29 -43.28 4.42
C TRP A 16 -14.63 -42.83 2.99
N ALA A 17 -14.32 -43.62 1.97
CA ALA A 17 -14.69 -43.39 0.57
C ALA A 17 -16.18 -43.66 0.29
N LEU A 18 -17.06 -43.02 1.06
CA LEU A 18 -18.51 -43.24 1.08
C LEU A 18 -19.18 -42.89 -0.24
N CYS A 19 -18.68 -41.93 -1.00
CA CYS A 19 -19.28 -41.47 -2.25
C CYS A 19 -18.57 -42.02 -3.50
N GLY A 20 -17.45 -42.73 -3.33
CA GLY A 20 -16.71 -43.37 -4.41
C GLY A 20 -17.25 -44.77 -4.78
N ARG A 21 -17.93 -45.45 -3.85
CA ARG A 21 -18.45 -46.82 -4.05
C ARG A 21 -19.84 -46.83 -4.68
N LEU A 22 -20.03 -47.62 -5.75
CA LEU A 22 -21.32 -47.77 -6.45
C LEU A 22 -22.44 -48.35 -5.55
N ASN A 23 -22.10 -49.16 -4.55
CA ASN A 23 -23.07 -49.80 -3.65
C ASN A 23 -23.32 -49.02 -2.35
N SER A 24 -22.88 -47.77 -2.27
CA SER A 24 -23.02 -46.95 -1.06
C SER A 24 -24.37 -46.20 -1.04
N PRO A 25 -25.05 -46.10 0.12
CA PRO A 25 -26.27 -45.31 0.25
C PRO A 25 -26.05 -43.81 -0.01
N TYR A 26 -24.81 -43.33 0.02
CA TYR A 26 -24.45 -41.93 -0.18
C TYR A 26 -24.10 -41.55 -1.63
N LEU A 27 -24.29 -42.46 -2.59
CA LEU A 27 -23.93 -42.22 -3.99
C LEU A 27 -24.66 -41.02 -4.61
N TYR A 28 -25.87 -40.69 -4.13
CA TYR A 28 -26.64 -39.52 -4.60
C TYR A 28 -25.90 -38.19 -4.39
N LEU A 29 -25.03 -38.10 -3.37
CA LEU A 29 -24.23 -36.90 -3.09
C LEU A 29 -23.02 -36.75 -4.02
N ARG A 30 -22.66 -37.78 -4.80
CA ARG A 30 -21.44 -37.80 -5.61
C ARG A 30 -21.33 -36.59 -6.55
N LYS A 31 -22.41 -36.24 -7.26
CA LYS A 31 -22.41 -35.09 -8.18
C LYS A 31 -22.15 -33.77 -7.46
N PHE A 32 -22.76 -33.58 -6.29
CA PHE A 32 -22.57 -32.39 -5.46
C PHE A 32 -21.13 -32.29 -4.95
N ILE A 33 -20.57 -33.40 -4.48
CA ILE A 33 -19.18 -33.44 -3.98
C ILE A 33 -18.17 -33.19 -5.11
N ILE A 34 -18.43 -33.67 -6.33
CA ILE A 34 -17.60 -33.37 -7.52
C ILE A 34 -17.66 -31.87 -7.86
N ALA A 35 -18.85 -31.26 -7.81
CA ALA A 35 -18.98 -29.81 -8.05
C ALA A 35 -18.22 -28.98 -7.00
N LEU A 36 -18.26 -29.41 -5.73
CA LEU A 36 -17.47 -28.80 -4.66
C LEU A 36 -15.96 -28.98 -4.89
N GLU A 37 -15.51 -30.17 -5.27
CA GLU A 37 -14.10 -30.42 -5.65
C GLU A 37 -13.66 -29.44 -6.76
N PHE A 38 -14.49 -29.27 -7.79
CA PHE A 38 -14.20 -28.36 -8.89
C PHE A 38 -14.08 -26.91 -8.42
N SER A 39 -14.97 -26.45 -7.53
CA SER A 39 -14.97 -25.07 -7.00
C SER A 39 -13.68 -24.70 -6.27
N GLY A 40 -13.02 -25.65 -5.61
CA GLY A 40 -11.74 -25.44 -4.91
C GLY A 40 -10.50 -25.79 -5.74
N SER A 41 -10.67 -26.12 -7.03
CA SER A 41 -9.58 -26.58 -7.88
C SER A 41 -8.78 -25.42 -8.49
N GLY A 42 -7.50 -25.66 -8.76
CA GLY A 42 -6.68 -24.70 -9.50
C GLY A 42 -7.15 -24.46 -10.94
N TYR A 43 -7.97 -25.35 -11.52
CA TYR A 43 -8.59 -25.11 -12.84
C TYR A 43 -9.55 -23.91 -12.83
N VAL A 44 -10.09 -23.55 -11.66
CA VAL A 44 -10.90 -22.35 -11.48
C VAL A 44 -10.02 -21.17 -11.11
N TRP A 45 -9.21 -21.32 -10.05
CA TRP A 45 -8.52 -20.19 -9.43
C TRP A 45 -7.28 -19.71 -10.18
N ILE A 46 -6.56 -20.58 -10.91
CA ILE A 46 -5.40 -20.17 -11.71
C ILE A 46 -5.84 -19.30 -12.91
N PRO A 47 -6.79 -19.75 -13.76
CA PRO A 47 -7.29 -18.89 -14.83
C PRO A 47 -7.96 -17.63 -14.30
N TYR A 48 -8.74 -17.74 -13.22
CA TYR A 48 -9.37 -16.58 -12.59
C TYR A 48 -8.34 -15.53 -12.18
N SER A 49 -7.32 -15.92 -11.41
CA SER A 49 -6.28 -14.98 -10.96
C SER A 49 -5.50 -14.37 -12.14
N PHE A 50 -5.17 -15.15 -13.17
CA PHE A 50 -4.51 -14.65 -14.37
C PHE A 50 -5.37 -13.65 -15.16
N ILE A 51 -6.64 -13.96 -15.40
CA ILE A 51 -7.59 -13.05 -16.07
C ILE A 51 -7.74 -11.77 -15.28
N MET A 52 -7.90 -11.89 -13.95
CA MET A 52 -8.03 -10.74 -13.09
C MET A 52 -6.78 -9.86 -13.15
N ILE A 53 -5.55 -10.39 -13.14
CA ILE A 53 -4.33 -9.57 -13.28
C ILE A 53 -4.35 -8.70 -14.55
N GLY A 54 -4.92 -9.19 -15.64
CA GLY A 54 -5.01 -8.46 -16.92
C GLY A 54 -6.07 -7.34 -16.94
N ILE A 55 -6.85 -7.16 -15.88
CA ILE A 55 -7.82 -6.08 -15.77
C ILE A 55 -7.10 -4.79 -15.35
N ASN A 56 -7.57 -3.65 -15.86
CA ASN A 56 -7.03 -2.35 -15.46
C ASN A 56 -7.49 -2.00 -14.04
N TYR A 57 -6.57 -2.11 -13.07
CA TYR A 57 -6.78 -1.72 -11.68
C TYR A 57 -6.37 -0.28 -11.45
N THR A 58 -7.09 0.39 -10.54
CA THR A 58 -6.77 1.75 -10.13
C THR A 58 -6.03 1.82 -8.80
N SER A 59 -6.12 0.78 -7.97
CA SER A 59 -5.35 0.63 -6.75
C SER A 59 -4.28 -0.44 -6.91
N VAL A 60 -3.02 -0.08 -6.62
CA VAL A 60 -1.90 -1.03 -6.58
C VAL A 60 -2.20 -2.18 -5.61
N ASN A 61 -2.93 -1.91 -4.52
CA ASN A 61 -3.29 -2.94 -3.55
C ASN A 61 -4.24 -4.00 -4.12
N GLU A 62 -5.22 -3.60 -4.94
CA GLU A 62 -6.12 -4.54 -5.60
C GLU A 62 -5.38 -5.37 -6.65
N ALA A 63 -4.55 -4.74 -7.49
CA ALA A 63 -3.71 -5.46 -8.45
C ALA A 63 -2.79 -6.46 -7.74
N MET A 64 -2.13 -6.04 -6.65
CA MET A 64 -1.23 -6.86 -5.87
C MET A 64 -1.92 -8.08 -5.25
N ARG A 65 -3.19 -7.99 -4.85
CA ARG A 65 -3.94 -9.16 -4.38
C ARG A 65 -4.00 -10.24 -5.47
N TYR A 66 -4.41 -9.90 -6.68
CA TYR A 66 -4.50 -10.91 -7.75
C TYR A 66 -3.14 -11.44 -8.19
N ILE A 67 -2.11 -10.57 -8.23
CA ILE A 67 -0.73 -10.98 -8.51
C ILE A 67 -0.24 -11.99 -7.47
N LEU A 68 -0.40 -11.69 -6.19
CA LEU A 68 0.03 -12.58 -5.11
C LEU A 68 -0.77 -13.87 -5.05
N LEU A 69 -2.07 -13.82 -5.36
CA LEU A 69 -2.91 -15.01 -5.49
C LEU A 69 -2.38 -15.92 -6.60
N PHE A 70 -2.09 -15.37 -7.79
CA PHE A 70 -1.54 -16.13 -8.91
C PHE A 70 -0.16 -16.69 -8.59
N THR A 71 0.75 -15.87 -8.07
CA THR A 71 2.11 -16.28 -7.67
C THR A 71 2.05 -17.38 -6.61
N GLY A 72 1.17 -17.27 -5.62
CA GLY A 72 1.00 -18.30 -4.60
C GLY A 72 0.45 -19.62 -5.16
N LEU A 73 -0.50 -19.56 -6.09
CA LEU A 73 -1.00 -20.77 -6.77
C LEU A 73 0.07 -21.43 -7.65
N MET A 74 0.92 -20.66 -8.32
CA MET A 74 2.05 -21.20 -9.08
C MET A 74 3.12 -21.80 -8.16
N PHE A 75 3.35 -21.17 -7.01
CA PHE A 75 4.27 -21.67 -5.99
C PHE A 75 3.81 -23.04 -5.44
N ASP A 76 2.52 -23.19 -5.11
CA ASP A 76 1.94 -24.49 -4.71
C ASP A 76 2.16 -25.56 -5.79
N VAL A 77 1.83 -25.25 -7.05
CA VAL A 77 1.97 -26.23 -8.15
C VAL A 77 3.42 -26.70 -8.27
N ALA A 78 4.39 -25.80 -8.12
CA ALA A 78 5.81 -26.14 -8.13
C ALA A 78 6.21 -27.01 -6.93
N VAL A 79 5.88 -26.58 -5.70
CA VAL A 79 6.24 -27.29 -4.44
C VAL A 79 5.64 -28.69 -4.41
N ILE A 80 4.33 -28.80 -4.70
CA ILE A 80 3.61 -30.07 -4.72
C ILE A 80 4.10 -30.96 -5.87
N GLY A 81 4.35 -30.39 -7.05
CA GLY A 81 4.89 -31.12 -8.19
C GLY A 81 6.25 -31.75 -7.86
N THR A 82 7.14 -31.00 -7.22
CA THR A 82 8.43 -31.49 -6.74
C THR A 82 8.25 -32.58 -5.68
N ALA A 83 7.41 -32.37 -4.68
CA ALA A 83 7.15 -33.36 -3.62
C ALA A 83 6.63 -34.70 -4.20
N LYS A 84 5.70 -34.64 -5.16
CA LYS A 84 5.17 -35.81 -5.86
C LYS A 84 6.23 -36.54 -6.66
N TRP A 85 7.13 -35.81 -7.32
CA TRP A 85 8.22 -36.38 -8.09
C TRP A 85 9.17 -37.22 -7.24
N PHE A 86 9.41 -36.81 -5.98
CA PHE A 86 10.23 -37.57 -5.03
C PHE A 86 9.49 -38.78 -4.42
N VAL A 87 8.25 -38.60 -3.95
CA VAL A 87 7.56 -39.65 -3.17
C VAL A 87 6.90 -40.72 -4.04
N ARG A 88 6.36 -40.34 -5.21
CA ARG A 88 5.78 -41.26 -6.21
C ARG A 88 4.76 -42.29 -5.66
N ARG A 89 4.03 -41.94 -4.61
CA ARG A 89 2.97 -42.81 -4.03
C ARG A 89 1.82 -42.96 -5.03
N GLN A 90 1.34 -44.19 -5.23
CA GLN A 90 0.20 -44.47 -6.12
C GLN A 90 -1.13 -44.07 -5.48
N ARG A 91 -2.12 -43.70 -6.30
CA ARG A 91 -3.47 -43.35 -5.84
C ARG A 91 -4.29 -44.57 -5.39
N PRO A 92 -5.30 -44.39 -4.52
CA PRO A 92 -6.25 -45.45 -4.20
C PRO A 92 -6.99 -45.94 -5.46
N ILE A 93 -7.20 -47.25 -5.56
CA ILE A 93 -7.92 -47.89 -6.66
C ILE A 93 -9.40 -48.00 -6.26
N ILE A 94 -10.18 -46.96 -6.51
CA ILE A 94 -11.64 -46.99 -6.44
C ILE A 94 -12.17 -46.48 -7.78
N ASN A 95 -12.94 -47.32 -8.49
CA ASN A 95 -13.50 -47.17 -9.85
C ASN A 95 -13.42 -45.76 -10.45
N HIS A 96 -12.52 -45.60 -11.43
CA HIS A 96 -12.16 -44.32 -12.06
C HIS A 96 -12.87 -44.13 -13.41
N ASP A 97 -14.18 -43.88 -13.40
CA ASP A 97 -14.96 -43.52 -14.60
C ASP A 97 -15.31 -42.01 -14.63
N ASP A 98 -14.48 -41.15 -14.06
CA ASP A 98 -14.71 -39.69 -14.08
C ASP A 98 -13.68 -38.98 -14.96
N VAL A 99 -14.15 -38.13 -15.88
CA VAL A 99 -13.30 -37.32 -16.79
C VAL A 99 -12.30 -36.43 -16.02
N LEU A 100 -12.66 -35.99 -14.81
CA LEU A 100 -11.78 -35.23 -13.90
C LEU A 100 -10.64 -36.05 -13.27
N SER A 101 -10.65 -37.38 -13.41
CA SER A 101 -9.54 -38.24 -12.98
C SER A 101 -8.37 -38.24 -13.98
N ILE A 102 -8.58 -37.74 -15.20
CA ILE A 102 -7.58 -37.56 -16.25
C ILE A 102 -6.93 -36.17 -16.06
N GLY A 103 -6.29 -35.98 -14.91
CA GLY A 103 -5.40 -34.85 -14.66
C GLY A 103 -3.92 -35.28 -14.80
N PRO A 104 -2.96 -34.34 -14.86
CA PRO A 104 -1.51 -34.63 -14.96
C PRO A 104 -0.93 -35.35 -13.72
N ASP A 105 -1.77 -35.81 -12.80
CA ASP A 105 -1.41 -36.04 -11.41
C ASP A 105 -1.51 -37.53 -11.03
N LYS A 106 -0.62 -38.34 -11.60
CA LYS A 106 -0.55 -39.81 -11.41
C LYS A 106 -0.31 -40.23 -9.94
N TYR A 107 0.33 -39.37 -9.14
CA TYR A 107 0.76 -39.67 -7.77
C TYR A 107 -0.15 -39.05 -6.70
N SER A 108 -0.30 -39.72 -5.56
CA SER A 108 -1.25 -39.36 -4.51
C SER A 108 -0.69 -38.41 -3.45
N PHE A 109 0.61 -38.55 -3.10
CA PHE A 109 1.22 -37.79 -2.01
C PHE A 109 2.08 -36.61 -2.51
N PRO A 110 1.93 -35.40 -1.94
CA PRO A 110 0.81 -34.94 -1.10
C PRO A 110 -0.44 -34.63 -1.93
N SER A 111 -1.59 -34.43 -1.28
CA SER A 111 -2.82 -33.99 -1.97
C SER A 111 -2.71 -32.52 -2.41
N GLY A 112 -2.33 -32.30 -3.67
CA GLY A 112 -2.24 -30.94 -4.25
C GLY A 112 -3.57 -30.19 -4.36
N HIS A 113 -4.71 -30.89 -4.40
CA HIS A 113 -6.01 -30.22 -4.27
C HIS A 113 -6.24 -29.70 -2.85
N THR A 114 -5.86 -30.49 -1.84
CA THR A 114 -5.96 -30.06 -0.45
C THR A 114 -5.03 -28.89 -0.15
N SER A 115 -3.78 -28.94 -0.63
CA SER A 115 -2.81 -27.85 -0.46
C SER A 115 -3.32 -26.52 -0.99
N ARG A 116 -3.70 -26.46 -2.28
CA ARG A 116 -4.29 -25.26 -2.90
C ARG A 116 -5.53 -24.77 -2.18
N ALA A 117 -6.45 -25.67 -1.82
CA ALA A 117 -7.66 -25.27 -1.14
C ALA A 117 -7.32 -24.62 0.22
N VAL A 118 -6.41 -25.22 0.99
CA VAL A 118 -5.95 -24.66 2.27
C VAL A 118 -5.21 -23.34 2.09
N PHE A 119 -4.35 -23.23 1.08
CA PHE A 119 -3.72 -21.97 0.69
C PHE A 119 -4.78 -20.88 0.43
N LEU A 120 -5.80 -21.17 -0.39
CA LEU A 120 -6.88 -20.22 -0.71
C LEU A 120 -7.64 -19.76 0.54
N LEU A 121 -7.93 -20.66 1.49
CA LEU A 121 -8.60 -20.28 2.74
C LEU A 121 -7.78 -19.23 3.52
N PHE A 122 -6.54 -19.58 3.83
CA PHE A 122 -5.71 -18.70 4.63
C PHE A 122 -5.42 -17.41 3.88
N TYR A 123 -5.24 -17.47 2.56
CA TYR A 123 -5.06 -16.30 1.73
C TYR A 123 -6.28 -15.37 1.77
N PHE A 124 -7.50 -15.89 1.59
CA PHE A 124 -8.72 -15.08 1.62
C PHE A 124 -9.00 -14.45 2.98
N ILE A 125 -8.70 -15.17 4.07
CA ILE A 125 -8.83 -14.64 5.43
C ILE A 125 -7.81 -13.52 5.68
N ASN A 126 -6.54 -13.76 5.37
CA ASN A 126 -5.47 -12.78 5.65
C ASN A 126 -5.58 -11.51 4.79
N THR A 127 -6.02 -11.65 3.54
CA THR A 127 -6.15 -10.50 2.62
C THR A 127 -7.52 -9.83 2.66
N SER A 128 -8.47 -10.36 3.44
CA SER A 128 -9.88 -9.93 3.42
C SER A 128 -10.44 -9.88 2.00
N PHE A 129 -10.09 -10.88 1.18
CA PHE A 129 -10.36 -10.92 -0.26
C PHE A 129 -11.83 -10.73 -0.59
N PHE A 130 -12.72 -11.31 0.23
CA PHE A 130 -14.16 -11.12 0.14
C PHE A 130 -14.65 -10.23 1.27
N GLN A 131 -14.81 -8.93 1.01
CA GLN A 131 -15.30 -7.98 2.02
C GLN A 131 -16.73 -8.26 2.51
N ASN A 132 -17.56 -8.89 1.65
CA ASN A 132 -18.97 -9.14 1.93
C ASN A 132 -19.29 -10.55 2.46
N ILE A 133 -18.32 -11.46 2.48
CA ILE A 133 -18.53 -12.86 2.89
C ILE A 133 -17.94 -13.08 4.28
N ARG A 134 -18.76 -13.58 5.21
CA ARG A 134 -18.29 -13.93 6.55
C ARG A 134 -17.28 -15.07 6.49
N GLY A 135 -16.17 -14.96 7.21
CA GLY A 135 -15.09 -15.96 7.22
C GLY A 135 -15.56 -17.38 7.59
N SER A 136 -16.61 -17.51 8.41
CA SER A 136 -17.21 -18.81 8.75
C SER A 136 -17.74 -19.58 7.53
N VAL A 137 -18.26 -18.86 6.52
CA VAL A 137 -18.75 -19.46 5.27
C VAL A 137 -17.58 -20.01 4.46
N ILE A 138 -16.47 -19.26 4.40
CA ILE A 138 -15.25 -19.67 3.69
C ILE A 138 -14.65 -20.93 4.35
N ILE A 139 -14.57 -20.96 5.69
CA ILE A 139 -14.09 -22.11 6.46
C ILE A 139 -14.97 -23.35 6.22
N SER A 140 -16.30 -23.18 6.20
CA SER A 140 -17.25 -24.28 5.96
C SER A 140 -17.13 -24.85 4.56
N TRP A 141 -17.08 -23.98 3.54
CA TRP A 141 -16.87 -24.38 2.15
C TRP A 141 -15.59 -25.20 2.01
N LEU A 142 -14.48 -24.71 2.55
CA LEU A 142 -13.20 -25.38 2.45
C LEU A 142 -13.18 -26.74 3.16
N SER A 143 -13.73 -26.82 4.37
CA SER A 143 -13.79 -28.08 5.12
C SER A 143 -14.46 -29.18 4.29
N THR A 144 -15.46 -28.79 3.49
CA THR A 144 -16.15 -29.70 2.57
C THR A 144 -15.32 -30.03 1.33
N VAL A 145 -14.57 -29.08 0.78
CA VAL A 145 -13.59 -29.32 -0.30
C VAL A 145 -12.49 -30.30 0.15
N VAL A 146 -11.95 -30.16 1.35
CA VAL A 146 -10.94 -31.08 1.88
C VAL A 146 -11.53 -32.48 2.10
N ALA A 147 -12.73 -32.55 2.70
CA ALA A 147 -13.43 -33.82 2.92
C ALA A 147 -13.77 -34.54 1.61
N SER A 148 -14.05 -33.81 0.52
CA SER A 148 -14.35 -34.38 -0.81
C SER A 148 -13.27 -35.35 -1.29
N ARG A 149 -12.00 -35.10 -0.95
CA ARG A 149 -10.85 -35.93 -1.38
C ARG A 149 -10.90 -37.32 -0.78
N ILE A 150 -11.37 -37.43 0.45
CA ILE A 150 -11.51 -38.70 1.17
C ILE A 150 -12.83 -39.36 0.79
N LEU A 151 -13.93 -38.60 0.76
CA LEU A 151 -15.28 -39.12 0.47
C LEU A 151 -15.38 -39.74 -0.93
N LEU A 152 -14.70 -39.17 -1.92
CA LEU A 152 -14.62 -39.72 -3.28
C LEU A 152 -13.53 -40.81 -3.42
N GLY A 153 -12.74 -41.07 -2.37
CA GLY A 153 -11.66 -42.06 -2.40
C GLY A 153 -10.48 -41.67 -3.29
N ARG A 154 -10.22 -40.37 -3.48
CA ARG A 154 -9.17 -39.86 -4.39
C ARG A 154 -7.78 -39.89 -3.78
N HIS A 155 -7.67 -39.79 -2.46
CA HIS A 155 -6.41 -39.73 -1.71
C HIS A 155 -6.53 -40.48 -0.40
N TYR A 156 -5.39 -40.88 0.14
CA TYR A 156 -5.32 -41.37 1.51
C TYR A 156 -5.44 -40.21 2.51
N ILE A 157 -5.89 -40.50 3.72
CA ILE A 157 -6.04 -39.49 4.80
C ILE A 157 -4.69 -38.83 5.09
N SER A 158 -3.60 -39.59 5.12
CA SER A 158 -2.26 -39.03 5.31
C SER A 158 -1.82 -38.07 4.18
N ASP A 159 -2.21 -38.33 2.92
CA ASP A 159 -1.92 -37.43 1.79
C ASP A 159 -2.67 -36.10 1.94
N VAL A 160 -3.90 -36.15 2.46
CA VAL A 160 -4.74 -34.99 2.73
C VAL A 160 -4.17 -34.18 3.90
N LEU A 161 -3.78 -34.83 5.01
CA LEU A 161 -3.14 -34.15 6.13
C LEU A 161 -1.83 -33.48 5.72
N ALA A 162 -1.00 -34.15 4.91
CA ALA A 162 0.20 -33.53 4.35
C ALA A 162 -0.16 -32.32 3.48
N GLY A 163 -1.17 -32.43 2.62
CA GLY A 163 -1.68 -31.31 1.82
C GLY A 163 -2.11 -30.12 2.69
N VAL A 164 -2.76 -30.34 3.84
CA VAL A 164 -3.11 -29.26 4.77
C VAL A 164 -1.85 -28.53 5.27
N LEU A 165 -0.81 -29.28 5.65
CA LEU A 165 0.44 -28.69 6.13
C LEU A 165 1.17 -27.89 5.05
N PHE A 166 1.24 -28.42 3.82
CA PHE A 166 1.82 -27.72 2.67
C PHE A 166 1.06 -26.41 2.39
N GLY A 167 -0.27 -26.44 2.35
CA GLY A 167 -1.06 -25.23 2.09
C GLY A 167 -0.91 -24.15 3.16
N ILE A 168 -0.79 -24.54 4.44
CA ILE A 168 -0.48 -23.59 5.54
C ILE A 168 0.89 -22.96 5.33
N PHE A 169 1.90 -23.79 5.03
CA PHE A 169 3.27 -23.33 4.80
C PHE A 169 3.36 -22.38 3.60
N GLU A 170 2.74 -22.74 2.48
CA GLU A 170 2.73 -21.93 1.25
C GLU A 170 2.03 -20.60 1.46
N CYS A 171 0.88 -20.58 2.15
CA CYS A 171 0.21 -19.33 2.47
C CYS A 171 1.05 -18.46 3.40
N ALA A 172 1.69 -19.04 4.42
CA ALA A 172 2.57 -18.30 5.30
C ALA A 172 3.75 -17.68 4.52
N ALA A 173 4.31 -18.40 3.54
CA ALA A 173 5.36 -17.89 2.67
C ALA A 173 4.88 -16.72 1.79
N VAL A 174 3.71 -16.85 1.15
CA VAL A 174 3.15 -15.82 0.25
C VAL A 174 2.70 -14.58 1.02
N VAL A 175 2.03 -14.75 2.15
CA VAL A 175 1.63 -13.62 3.03
C VAL A 175 2.86 -12.96 3.66
N ARG A 176 3.99 -13.66 3.81
CA ARG A 176 5.24 -13.00 4.22
C ARG A 176 5.82 -12.09 3.13
N LEU A 177 5.48 -12.34 1.87
CA LEU A 177 5.93 -11.55 0.71
C LEU A 177 5.03 -10.34 0.42
N THR A 178 3.87 -10.20 1.06
CA THR A 178 3.06 -8.98 0.90
C THR A 178 3.84 -7.80 1.49
N PRO A 179 4.09 -6.72 0.72
CA PRO A 179 4.67 -5.51 1.27
C PRO A 179 3.67 -4.92 2.27
N PHE A 180 4.08 -4.85 3.55
CA PHE A 180 3.27 -4.23 4.60
C PHE A 180 3.78 -2.82 4.84
N GLU A 181 2.94 -1.83 4.52
CA GLU A 181 3.02 -0.52 5.12
C GLU A 181 2.16 -0.57 6.38
N TYR A 182 2.72 -0.75 7.58
CA TYR A 182 4.08 -0.36 8.01
C TYR A 182 4.82 -1.42 8.85
N PRO A 183 6.17 -1.33 8.97
CA PRO A 183 6.88 -2.04 10.04
C PRO A 183 6.22 -1.77 11.40
N GLY A 184 6.10 -2.77 12.26
CA GLY A 184 5.47 -2.66 13.58
C GLY A 184 3.93 -2.55 13.58
N ALA A 185 3.27 -2.49 12.41
CA ALA A 185 1.82 -2.43 12.31
C ALA A 185 1.14 -3.78 12.59
N LYS A 186 0.92 -4.09 13.87
CA LYS A 186 0.31 -5.37 14.31
C LYS A 186 -1.08 -5.62 13.72
N ASP A 187 -1.88 -4.58 13.57
CA ASP A 187 -3.21 -4.61 12.94
C ASP A 187 -3.18 -4.87 11.43
N GLN A 188 -2.01 -4.75 10.81
CA GLN A 188 -1.75 -5.12 9.41
C GLN A 188 -0.88 -6.39 9.30
N GLY A 189 -0.68 -7.13 10.40
CA GLY A 189 0.05 -8.40 10.38
C GLY A 189 1.57 -8.31 10.56
N ALA A 190 2.12 -7.14 10.93
CA ALA A 190 3.55 -6.99 11.13
C ALA A 190 4.08 -7.85 12.30
N GLU A 191 5.24 -8.49 12.09
CA GLU A 191 5.88 -9.33 13.11
C GLU A 191 6.39 -8.52 14.31
N PRO A 192 6.51 -9.13 15.50
CA PRO A 192 7.00 -8.45 16.71
C PRO A 192 8.38 -7.80 16.55
N HIS A 193 9.27 -8.36 15.73
CA HIS A 193 10.63 -7.88 15.50
C HIS A 193 10.78 -7.06 14.22
N SER A 194 9.68 -6.68 13.56
CA SER A 194 9.72 -5.95 12.29
C SER A 194 10.40 -4.59 12.41
N LYS A 195 10.30 -3.90 13.55
CA LYS A 195 11.01 -2.64 13.83
C LYS A 195 12.54 -2.77 13.73
N THR A 196 13.12 -3.67 14.52
CA THR A 196 14.58 -3.90 14.53
C THR A 196 15.05 -4.61 13.26
N GLY A 197 14.21 -5.46 12.66
CA GLY A 197 14.44 -6.06 11.36
C GLY A 197 14.56 -5.02 10.24
N TYR A 198 13.68 -4.02 10.23
CA TYR A 198 13.72 -2.91 9.28
C TYR A 198 15.02 -2.10 9.41
N THR A 199 15.44 -1.76 10.63
CA THR A 199 16.71 -1.07 10.88
C THR A 199 17.91 -1.87 10.36
N LYS A 200 17.95 -3.18 10.62
CA LYS A 200 19.02 -4.06 10.10
C LYS A 200 19.04 -4.08 8.58
N LEU A 201 17.87 -4.15 7.93
CA LEU A 201 17.76 -4.12 6.47
C LEU A 201 18.31 -2.80 5.91
N VAL A 202 17.86 -1.66 6.44
CA VAL A 202 18.29 -0.32 6.00
C VAL A 202 19.80 -0.15 6.15
N LYS A 203 20.35 -0.50 7.32
CA LYS A 203 21.79 -0.48 7.58
C LYS A 203 22.56 -1.34 6.59
N LYS A 204 22.09 -2.58 6.37
CA LYS A 204 22.77 -3.53 5.48
C LYS A 204 22.74 -3.06 4.02
N LEU A 205 21.61 -2.56 3.53
CA LEU A 205 21.48 -2.00 2.19
C LEU A 205 22.41 -0.81 1.97
N SER A 206 22.43 0.13 2.92
CA SER A 206 23.33 1.30 2.86
C SER A 206 24.80 0.89 2.77
N GLN A 207 25.22 -0.08 3.60
CA GLN A 207 26.58 -0.63 3.57
C GLN A 207 26.90 -1.33 2.25
N MET A 208 25.95 -2.10 1.70
CA MET A 208 26.14 -2.80 0.42
C MET A 208 26.25 -1.82 -0.76
N PHE A 209 25.41 -0.78 -0.79
CA PHE A 209 25.49 0.27 -1.82
C PHE A 209 26.83 1.02 -1.73
N GLN A 210 27.31 1.29 -0.52
CA GLN A 210 28.62 1.93 -0.32
C GLN A 210 29.78 1.04 -0.79
N GLN A 211 29.69 -0.27 -0.60
CA GLN A 211 30.70 -1.23 -1.05
C GLN A 211 30.71 -1.39 -2.57
N GLU A 212 29.53 -1.50 -3.19
CA GLU A 212 29.38 -1.60 -4.64
C GLU A 212 29.94 -0.36 -5.35
N ALA A 213 29.59 0.84 -4.88
CA ALA A 213 30.12 2.09 -5.41
C ALA A 213 31.65 2.17 -5.35
N LYS A 214 32.26 1.74 -4.23
CA LYS A 214 33.72 1.69 -4.08
C LYS A 214 34.37 0.70 -5.03
N GLN A 215 33.76 -0.47 -5.25
CA GLN A 215 34.29 -1.50 -6.14
C GLN A 215 34.15 -1.11 -7.62
N ALA A 216 33.02 -0.49 -7.98
CA ALA A 216 32.71 -0.09 -9.34
C ALA A 216 33.34 1.26 -9.73
N GLY A 217 33.88 2.03 -8.77
CA GLY A 217 34.35 3.40 -9.00
C GLY A 217 33.21 4.35 -9.39
N LYS A 218 32.01 4.12 -8.87
CA LYS A 218 30.79 4.88 -9.20
C LYS A 218 30.22 5.59 -7.97
N GLU A 219 29.29 6.51 -8.19
CA GLU A 219 28.51 7.11 -7.12
C GLU A 219 27.65 6.08 -6.38
N LYS A 220 27.49 6.27 -5.07
CA LYS A 220 26.64 5.43 -4.23
C LYS A 220 25.18 5.57 -4.64
N LEU A 221 24.51 4.45 -4.87
CA LEU A 221 23.06 4.41 -5.04
C LEU A 221 22.35 5.08 -3.85
N LEU A 222 21.32 5.87 -4.16
CA LEU A 222 20.48 6.50 -3.14
C LEU A 222 19.64 5.44 -2.42
N LEU A 223 19.57 5.56 -1.09
CA LEU A 223 18.69 4.79 -0.24
C LEU A 223 17.68 5.73 0.42
N THR A 224 16.41 5.55 0.06
CA THR A 224 15.31 6.43 0.49
C THR A 224 14.13 5.58 0.97
N CYS A 225 13.16 6.19 1.65
CA CYS A 225 11.93 5.48 2.03
C CYS A 225 10.70 6.40 2.05
N ALA A 226 9.53 5.82 1.79
CA ALA A 226 8.24 6.40 2.14
C ALA A 226 7.81 5.87 3.52
N THR A 227 7.30 6.74 4.40
CA THR A 227 7.05 6.38 5.81
C THR A 227 5.73 6.92 6.34
N ALA A 228 5.31 6.36 7.47
CA ALA A 228 4.08 6.78 8.15
C ALA A 228 4.16 8.21 8.69
N ALA A 229 3.02 8.89 8.68
CA ALA A 229 2.86 10.21 9.29
C ALA A 229 2.34 10.15 10.75
N ALA A 230 1.65 9.08 11.14
CA ALA A 230 1.03 9.00 12.46
C ALA A 230 2.03 8.55 13.54
N ARG A 231 2.11 9.26 14.67
CA ARG A 231 3.04 8.98 15.78
C ARG A 231 3.09 7.50 16.19
N HIS A 232 1.93 6.89 16.43
CA HIS A 232 1.86 5.48 16.83
C HIS A 232 2.46 4.51 15.80
N ARG A 233 2.42 4.85 14.50
CA ARG A 233 3.07 4.06 13.44
C ARG A 233 4.57 4.29 13.42
N ILE A 234 4.99 5.55 13.57
CA ILE A 234 6.41 5.93 13.60
C ILE A 234 7.11 5.22 14.77
N GLU A 235 6.55 5.34 15.98
CA GLU A 235 7.10 4.72 17.20
C GLU A 235 7.08 3.18 17.14
N ALA A 236 6.05 2.58 16.53
CA ALA A 236 5.96 1.13 16.39
C ALA A 236 6.95 0.57 15.34
N GLY A 237 7.20 1.30 14.25
CA GLY A 237 7.90 0.78 13.08
C GLY A 237 9.36 1.15 12.93
N TYR A 238 9.79 2.28 13.50
CA TYR A 238 11.06 2.89 13.12
C TYR A 238 11.94 3.23 14.33
N GLU A 239 13.20 2.78 14.30
CA GLU A 239 14.26 3.33 15.16
C GLU A 239 14.77 4.61 14.49
N VAL A 240 13.97 5.68 14.56
CA VAL A 240 14.10 6.90 13.74
C VAL A 240 15.53 7.45 13.71
N GLU A 241 16.13 7.70 14.88
CA GLU A 241 17.51 8.19 14.99
C GLU A 241 18.52 7.27 14.27
N GLU A 242 18.35 5.95 14.35
CA GLU A 242 19.27 5.00 13.72
C GLU A 242 19.05 4.89 12.22
N VAL A 243 17.80 4.76 11.76
CA VAL A 243 17.51 4.62 10.32
C VAL A 243 17.82 5.90 9.54
N CYS A 244 17.61 7.08 10.12
CA CYS A 244 17.91 8.35 9.47
C CYS A 244 19.42 8.61 9.26
N LYS A 245 20.32 7.86 9.92
CA LYS A 245 21.76 7.89 9.62
C LYS A 245 22.07 7.30 8.24
N TYR A 246 21.30 6.29 7.82
CA TYR A 246 21.59 5.50 6.62
C TYR A 246 20.79 5.94 5.39
N PHE A 247 19.61 6.53 5.57
CA PHE A 247 18.83 7.11 4.48
C PHE A 247 19.47 8.40 3.97
N ASP A 248 19.43 8.61 2.65
CA ASP A 248 19.77 9.88 2.03
C ASP A 248 18.66 10.91 2.27
N PHE A 249 17.39 10.49 2.10
CA PHE A 249 16.22 11.24 2.57
C PHE A 249 15.03 10.32 2.88
N VAL A 250 14.08 10.84 3.66
CA VAL A 250 12.87 10.17 4.13
C VAL A 250 11.65 10.97 3.69
N SER A 251 10.78 10.33 2.91
CA SER A 251 9.53 10.91 2.44
C SER A 251 8.40 10.54 3.40
N VAL A 252 7.93 11.50 4.19
CA VAL A 252 6.83 11.27 5.14
C VAL A 252 5.52 11.42 4.39
N MET A 253 4.68 10.37 4.38
CA MET A 253 3.39 10.37 3.70
C MET A 253 2.35 11.19 4.47
N THR A 254 2.53 12.51 4.48
CA THR A 254 1.70 13.47 5.22
C THR A 254 0.35 13.77 4.54
N TYR A 255 -0.33 12.70 4.16
CA TYR A 255 -1.68 12.64 3.60
C TYR A 255 -2.37 11.38 4.16
N ASP A 256 -3.62 11.14 3.80
CA ASP A 256 -4.45 10.06 4.36
C ASP A 256 -4.62 10.12 5.89
N TYR A 257 -4.60 11.32 6.47
CA TYR A 257 -4.90 11.49 7.88
C TYR A 257 -6.34 11.08 8.21
N HIS A 258 -7.27 11.36 7.28
CA HIS A 258 -8.69 11.07 7.44
C HIS A 258 -9.27 10.50 6.13
N GLY A 259 -10.24 9.60 6.26
CA GLY A 259 -10.88 8.95 5.12
C GLY A 259 -12.15 8.21 5.51
N SER A 260 -12.78 7.56 4.53
CA SER A 260 -14.10 6.91 4.68
C SER A 260 -14.14 5.82 5.75
N TRP A 261 -12.99 5.21 6.07
CA TRP A 261 -12.84 4.21 7.13
C TRP A 261 -13.22 4.72 8.54
N GLU A 262 -13.26 6.04 8.76
CA GLU A 262 -13.66 6.62 10.04
C GLU A 262 -15.19 6.78 10.19
N GLY A 263 -15.95 6.60 9.10
CA GLY A 263 -17.39 6.85 9.05
C GLY A 263 -17.78 8.32 9.26
N LYS A 264 -16.80 9.24 9.17
CA LYS A 264 -16.97 10.68 9.35
C LYS A 264 -16.04 11.49 8.45
N THR A 265 -16.46 12.69 8.09
CA THR A 265 -15.63 13.61 7.28
C THR A 265 -14.40 14.07 8.04
N GLY A 266 -13.26 14.12 7.33
CA GLY A 266 -12.01 14.68 7.81
C GLY A 266 -11.07 14.97 6.65
N HIS A 267 -10.15 15.91 6.83
CA HIS A 267 -9.31 16.39 5.74
C HIS A 267 -8.16 15.44 5.40
N ASN A 268 -7.86 15.26 4.11
CA ASN A 268 -6.82 14.36 3.62
C ASN A 268 -5.42 14.73 4.16
N SER A 269 -5.00 15.99 3.98
CA SER A 269 -3.66 16.49 4.31
C SER A 269 -3.69 17.89 4.96
N PRO A 270 -4.21 18.07 6.18
CA PRO A 270 -4.20 19.37 6.85
C PRO A 270 -2.77 19.81 7.22
N LEU A 271 -2.42 21.08 7.04
CA LEU A 271 -1.11 21.61 7.44
C LEU A 271 -0.99 21.73 8.97
N TYR A 272 -2.05 22.18 9.62
CA TYR A 272 -2.14 22.32 11.07
C TYR A 272 -3.40 21.61 11.60
N GLY A 273 -3.37 21.21 12.87
CA GLY A 273 -4.56 20.67 13.57
C GLY A 273 -5.50 21.77 14.06
N MET A 274 -6.76 21.42 14.35
CA MET A 274 -7.73 22.36 14.93
C MET A 274 -7.45 22.63 16.42
N ARG A 275 -7.76 23.83 16.91
CA ARG A 275 -7.54 24.19 18.33
C ARG A 275 -8.35 23.30 19.29
N ASN A 276 -9.56 22.92 18.88
CA ASN A 276 -10.48 22.09 19.65
C ASN A 276 -10.45 20.60 19.24
N GLU A 277 -9.37 20.15 18.60
CA GLU A 277 -9.19 18.78 18.16
C GLU A 277 -9.07 17.81 19.35
N ARG A 278 -9.63 16.60 19.19
CA ARG A 278 -9.43 15.51 20.17
C ARG A 278 -7.94 15.21 20.29
N LYS A 279 -7.46 14.94 21.51
CA LYS A 279 -6.03 14.71 21.81
C LYS A 279 -5.36 13.74 20.83
N LYS A 280 -6.04 12.64 20.49
CA LYS A 280 -5.53 11.60 19.59
C LYS A 280 -5.26 12.07 18.14
N PHE A 281 -5.92 13.14 17.70
CA PHE A 281 -5.84 13.67 16.34
C PHE A 281 -5.05 14.99 16.26
N ARG A 282 -4.57 15.53 17.39
CA ARG A 282 -3.83 16.81 17.42
C ARG A 282 -2.57 16.80 16.58
N GLU A 283 -1.94 15.63 16.41
CA GLU A 283 -0.74 15.45 15.60
C GLU A 283 -1.06 14.93 14.19
N TRP A 284 -2.33 14.70 13.85
CA TRP A 284 -2.74 14.21 12.53
C TRP A 284 -2.84 15.38 11.54
N ASN A 285 -1.68 15.99 11.28
CA ASN A 285 -1.44 17.08 10.36
C ASN A 285 0.06 17.15 10.04
N ILE A 286 0.42 17.85 8.96
CA ILE A 286 1.80 17.95 8.48
C ILE A 286 2.74 18.44 9.59
N LYS A 287 2.40 19.54 10.28
CA LYS A 287 3.25 20.07 11.36
C LYS A 287 3.48 19.03 12.46
N GLY A 288 2.43 18.37 12.90
CA GLY A 288 2.49 17.33 13.94
C GLY A 288 3.40 16.17 13.53
N SER A 289 3.14 15.57 12.37
CA SER A 289 3.91 14.43 11.87
C SER A 289 5.38 14.73 11.67
N MET A 290 5.71 15.89 11.07
CA MET A 290 7.10 16.27 10.85
C MET A 290 7.83 16.54 12.16
N ASN A 291 7.16 17.17 13.13
CA ASN A 291 7.73 17.39 14.46
C ASN A 291 8.01 16.07 15.19
N VAL A 292 7.17 15.05 15.04
CA VAL A 292 7.42 13.73 15.64
C VAL A 292 8.69 13.09 15.07
N TRP A 293 8.92 13.16 13.76
CA TRP A 293 10.15 12.64 13.15
C TRP A 293 11.41 13.36 13.66
N VAL A 294 11.33 14.68 13.85
CA VAL A 294 12.42 15.48 14.41
C VAL A 294 12.63 15.16 15.89
N GLU A 295 11.55 15.06 16.67
CA GLU A 295 11.58 14.69 18.10
C GLU A 295 12.27 13.34 18.33
N LEU A 296 12.05 12.40 17.42
CA LEU A 296 12.63 11.05 17.46
C LEU A 296 14.04 10.96 16.83
N GLY A 297 14.63 12.09 16.43
CA GLY A 297 16.06 12.18 16.06
C GLY A 297 16.37 12.20 14.57
N CYS A 298 15.40 12.41 13.68
CA CYS A 298 15.70 12.57 12.25
C CYS A 298 16.07 14.03 11.91
N PRO A 299 17.19 14.27 11.19
CA PRO A 299 17.55 15.63 10.74
C PRO A 299 16.51 16.20 9.77
N LYS A 300 16.18 17.49 9.91
CA LYS A 300 15.11 18.13 9.14
C LYS A 300 15.40 18.16 7.64
N GLU A 301 16.65 18.39 7.28
CA GLU A 301 17.15 18.43 5.91
C GLU A 301 17.03 17.08 5.18
N LYS A 302 16.81 15.98 5.91
CA LYS A 302 16.51 14.66 5.33
C LYS A 302 15.01 14.37 5.19
N LEU A 303 14.15 15.17 5.81
CA LEU A 303 12.71 14.91 5.84
C LEU A 303 12.00 15.66 4.71
N ASN A 304 11.34 14.90 3.84
CA ASN A 304 10.49 15.42 2.76
C ASN A 304 9.01 15.36 3.15
N ILE A 305 8.29 16.46 2.89
CA ILE A 305 6.84 16.55 3.11
C ILE A 305 6.09 15.91 1.95
N GLY A 306 5.09 15.08 2.26
CA GLY A 306 4.20 14.48 1.28
C GLY A 306 3.06 15.41 0.87
N LEU A 307 2.95 15.69 -0.43
CA LEU A 307 1.82 16.37 -1.07
C LEU A 307 0.93 15.35 -1.78
N SER A 308 -0.38 15.52 -1.66
CA SER A 308 -1.37 14.69 -2.35
C SER A 308 -2.01 15.46 -3.51
N ALA A 309 -1.85 14.98 -4.75
CA ALA A 309 -2.60 15.43 -5.92
C ALA A 309 -3.98 14.76 -6.02
N TYR A 310 -4.59 14.45 -4.88
CA TYR A 310 -5.90 13.82 -4.76
C TYR A 310 -6.57 14.24 -3.45
N GLY A 311 -7.86 13.97 -3.34
CA GLY A 311 -8.66 14.22 -2.15
C GLY A 311 -9.34 12.96 -1.64
N ARG A 312 -9.69 12.99 -0.35
CA ARG A 312 -10.55 11.98 0.29
C ARG A 312 -11.99 12.49 0.24
N ALA A 313 -12.86 11.71 -0.40
CA ALA A 313 -14.22 12.08 -0.75
C ALA A 313 -15.25 11.26 0.04
N PHE A 314 -16.33 11.91 0.44
CA PHE A 314 -17.30 11.37 1.38
C PHE A 314 -18.74 11.64 0.92
N SER A 315 -19.59 10.62 1.04
CA SER A 315 -21.03 10.75 0.89
C SER A 315 -21.66 11.04 2.26
N LEU A 316 -22.24 12.24 2.40
CA LEU A 316 -22.85 12.70 3.65
C LEU A 316 -24.13 11.90 3.93
N LEU A 317 -24.20 11.28 5.11
CA LEU A 317 -25.37 10.51 5.51
C LEU A 317 -26.40 11.44 6.18
N ARG A 318 -27.62 11.47 5.66
CA ARG A 318 -28.75 12.14 6.35
C ARG A 318 -29.04 11.44 7.67
N ASP A 319 -29.38 12.22 8.69
CA ASP A 319 -29.80 11.69 9.99
C ASP A 319 -31.24 11.15 9.85
N PRO A 320 -31.49 9.83 10.01
CA PRO A 320 -32.78 9.21 9.69
C PRO A 320 -33.95 9.71 10.57
N GLY A 321 -33.68 10.46 11.64
CA GLY A 321 -34.70 11.02 12.54
C GLY A 321 -35.13 12.46 12.27
N ILE A 322 -34.59 13.13 11.23
CA ILE A 322 -34.89 14.55 10.96
C ILE A 322 -35.58 14.69 9.61
N THR A 323 -36.90 14.53 9.59
CA THR A 323 -37.75 14.67 8.40
C THR A 323 -38.08 16.14 8.06
N ASN A 324 -37.84 17.07 8.99
CA ASN A 324 -38.13 18.51 8.85
C ASN A 324 -36.95 19.42 9.25
N SER A 325 -35.71 19.10 8.86
CA SER A 325 -34.59 20.02 9.09
C SER A 325 -34.59 21.16 8.08
N LYS A 326 -34.71 22.39 8.60
CA LYS A 326 -34.12 23.59 7.99
C LYS A 326 -32.76 23.26 7.35
N PRO A 327 -32.41 23.84 6.18
CA PRO A 327 -31.15 23.56 5.49
C PRO A 327 -30.00 23.59 6.49
N MET A 328 -29.17 22.54 6.46
CA MET A 328 -28.14 22.20 7.45
C MET A 328 -27.52 23.47 8.02
N ARG A 329 -27.94 23.87 9.23
CA ARG A 329 -27.55 25.14 9.85
C ARG A 329 -26.02 25.18 9.83
N LYS A 330 -25.43 26.10 9.05
CA LYS A 330 -24.00 26.41 8.92
C LYS A 330 -23.21 25.98 10.17
N LYS A 331 -22.84 24.70 10.30
CA LYS A 331 -21.92 24.27 11.34
C LYS A 331 -20.59 24.86 10.91
N LYS A 332 -19.99 25.67 11.77
CA LYS A 332 -18.79 26.49 11.49
C LYS A 332 -17.61 25.68 10.92
N THR A 333 -17.65 24.35 10.98
CA THR A 333 -16.72 23.43 10.33
C THR A 333 -17.51 22.22 9.81
N SER A 334 -17.38 21.87 8.53
CA SER A 334 -17.96 20.67 7.90
C SER A 334 -17.17 19.38 8.19
N ILE A 335 -16.35 19.39 9.25
CA ILE A 335 -15.52 18.28 9.72
C ILE A 335 -16.28 17.47 10.77
N GLY A 336 -16.09 16.15 10.78
CA GLY A 336 -16.68 15.23 11.73
C GLY A 336 -18.15 14.88 11.45
N LEU A 337 -18.67 15.19 10.26
CA LEU A 337 -20.02 14.82 9.84
C LEU A 337 -20.09 13.32 9.54
N LYS A 338 -21.18 12.65 9.90
CA LYS A 338 -21.35 11.22 9.61
C LYS A 338 -21.41 11.01 8.10
N ALA A 339 -20.55 10.14 7.57
CA ALA A 339 -20.40 9.96 6.14
C ALA A 339 -19.85 8.56 5.79
N GLY A 340 -20.15 8.09 4.59
CA GLY A 340 -19.50 6.93 3.97
C GLY A 340 -18.53 7.35 2.88
N ALA A 341 -17.91 6.37 2.20
CA ALA A 341 -17.14 6.65 0.99
C ALA A 341 -18.05 7.30 -0.07
N ALA A 342 -17.56 8.35 -0.73
CA ALA A 342 -18.22 8.85 -1.93
C ALA A 342 -18.16 7.80 -3.06
N GLU A 343 -19.03 7.95 -4.05
CA GLU A 343 -18.94 7.16 -5.27
C GLU A 343 -17.58 7.31 -5.94
N ALA A 344 -17.15 6.25 -6.60
CA ALA A 344 -15.88 6.19 -7.30
C ALA A 344 -15.83 7.22 -8.44
N GLY A 345 -14.70 7.92 -8.56
CA GLY A 345 -14.43 8.83 -9.67
C GLY A 345 -14.45 8.12 -11.03
N LYS A 346 -14.73 8.88 -12.10
CA LYS A 346 -14.78 8.36 -13.48
C LYS A 346 -13.46 7.72 -13.91
N TYR A 347 -12.34 8.28 -13.46
CA TYR A 347 -10.98 7.92 -13.84
C TYR A 347 -10.28 7.14 -12.73
N THR A 348 -10.35 7.61 -11.48
CA THR A 348 -9.73 6.92 -10.33
C THR A 348 -10.45 5.63 -9.95
N ARG A 349 -11.75 5.50 -10.25
CA ARG A 349 -12.57 4.29 -10.02
C ARG A 349 -12.43 3.68 -8.61
N GLU A 350 -12.08 4.49 -7.62
CA GLU A 350 -11.93 4.08 -6.22
C GLU A 350 -12.92 4.88 -5.36
N ALA A 351 -13.79 4.18 -4.63
CA ALA A 351 -14.77 4.82 -3.78
C ALA A 351 -14.09 5.61 -2.66
N GLY A 352 -14.43 6.89 -2.55
CA GLY A 352 -13.88 7.81 -1.57
C GLY A 352 -12.51 8.40 -1.89
N VAL A 353 -12.02 8.22 -3.11
CA VAL A 353 -10.82 8.89 -3.66
C VAL A 353 -11.20 9.61 -4.93
N LEU A 354 -10.74 10.85 -5.08
CA LEU A 354 -10.86 11.63 -6.33
C LEU A 354 -9.53 12.29 -6.63
N SER A 355 -9.06 12.21 -7.88
CA SER A 355 -7.87 12.94 -8.33
C SER A 355 -8.09 14.45 -8.28
N TYR A 356 -7.01 15.25 -8.35
CA TYR A 356 -7.13 16.71 -8.40
C TYR A 356 -8.04 17.17 -9.55
N TYR A 357 -7.83 16.61 -10.75
CA TYR A 357 -8.62 16.93 -11.92
C TYR A 357 -10.09 16.45 -11.84
N GLU A 358 -10.38 15.34 -11.17
CA GLU A 358 -11.76 14.91 -10.90
C GLU A 358 -12.47 15.85 -9.93
N ILE A 359 -11.75 16.41 -8.96
CA ILE A 359 -12.28 17.40 -8.03
C ILE A 359 -12.62 18.70 -8.77
N CYS A 360 -11.72 19.19 -9.63
CA CYS A 360 -12.00 20.33 -10.51
C CYS A 360 -13.24 20.09 -11.38
N GLU A 361 -13.31 18.93 -12.04
CA GLU A 361 -14.45 18.55 -12.88
C GLU A 361 -15.76 18.52 -12.07
N SER A 362 -15.72 17.99 -10.85
CA SER A 362 -16.85 17.93 -9.92
C SER A 362 -17.35 19.32 -9.49
N ILE A 363 -16.44 20.28 -9.31
CA ILE A 363 -16.77 21.68 -8.98
C ILE A 363 -17.40 22.37 -10.21
N GLN A 364 -16.85 22.16 -11.40
CA GLN A 364 -17.32 22.82 -12.62
C GLN A 364 -18.67 22.27 -13.10
N LYS A 365 -18.89 20.95 -13.01
CA LYS A 365 -20.13 20.31 -13.46
C LYS A 365 -21.31 20.56 -12.53
N ASN A 366 -21.07 20.78 -11.23
CA ASN A 366 -22.14 20.90 -10.25
C ASN A 366 -21.99 22.19 -9.42
N PRO A 367 -22.80 23.23 -9.70
CA PRO A 367 -22.77 24.50 -8.95
C PRO A 367 -23.05 24.39 -7.44
N ASN A 368 -23.64 23.27 -6.99
CA ASN A 368 -23.85 23.02 -5.56
C ASN A 368 -22.57 22.57 -4.83
N ASN A 369 -21.56 22.10 -5.56
CA ASN A 369 -20.26 21.72 -5.01
C ASN A 369 -19.42 22.97 -4.78
N ARG A 370 -19.55 23.56 -3.59
CA ARG A 370 -18.87 24.81 -3.25
C ARG A 370 -17.52 24.54 -2.59
N VAL A 371 -16.51 25.31 -2.99
CA VAL A 371 -15.19 25.31 -2.37
C VAL A 371 -15.20 26.23 -1.15
N PHE A 372 -14.69 25.74 -0.04
CA PHE A 372 -14.53 26.48 1.20
C PHE A 372 -13.08 26.40 1.67
N TRP A 373 -12.64 27.41 2.43
CA TRP A 373 -11.31 27.43 3.02
C TRP A 373 -11.37 27.21 4.53
N HIS A 374 -10.68 26.18 5.01
CA HIS A 374 -10.56 25.94 6.44
C HIS A 374 -9.35 26.69 7.02
N ARG A 375 -9.61 27.81 7.73
CA ARG A 375 -8.55 28.73 8.21
C ARG A 375 -7.54 28.08 9.15
N GLU A 376 -7.97 27.28 10.12
CA GLU A 376 -7.05 26.69 11.10
C GLU A 376 -6.13 25.63 10.47
N MET A 377 -6.68 24.76 9.60
CA MET A 377 -5.95 23.69 8.92
C MET A 377 -5.16 24.15 7.69
N SER A 378 -5.39 25.40 7.22
CA SER A 378 -4.79 25.99 6.01
C SER A 378 -4.99 25.17 4.72
N VAL A 379 -6.21 24.66 4.51
CA VAL A 379 -6.56 23.79 3.39
C VAL A 379 -7.97 24.03 2.85
N PRO A 380 -8.24 23.76 1.56
CA PRO A 380 -9.57 23.85 0.98
C PRO A 380 -10.39 22.58 1.25
N TYR A 381 -11.71 22.67 1.09
CA TYR A 381 -12.57 21.49 0.96
C TYR A 381 -13.77 21.82 0.07
N VAL A 382 -14.30 20.82 -0.63
CA VAL A 382 -15.58 20.91 -1.33
C VAL A 382 -16.70 20.43 -0.40
N SER A 383 -17.83 21.12 -0.38
CA SER A 383 -19.02 20.67 0.35
C SER A 383 -20.31 21.04 -0.38
N SER A 384 -21.23 20.08 -0.43
CA SER A 384 -22.63 20.25 -0.85
C SER A 384 -23.56 19.53 0.15
N GLU A 385 -24.82 19.29 -0.21
CA GLU A 385 -25.76 18.55 0.66
C GLU A 385 -25.39 17.07 0.85
N THR A 386 -24.78 16.44 -0.16
CA THR A 386 -24.51 15.01 -0.19
C THR A 386 -23.03 14.67 -0.32
N LEU A 387 -22.18 15.65 -0.67
CA LEU A 387 -20.76 15.42 -0.95
C LEU A 387 -19.89 16.28 -0.06
N TRP A 388 -18.79 15.70 0.42
CA TRP A 388 -17.72 16.41 1.09
C TRP A 388 -16.36 15.88 0.61
N ILE A 389 -15.42 16.76 0.24
CA ILE A 389 -14.10 16.37 -0.26
C ILE A 389 -13.02 17.22 0.42
N GLY A 390 -12.08 16.59 1.11
CA GLY A 390 -10.88 17.24 1.64
C GLY A 390 -9.70 17.00 0.70
N TYR A 391 -9.09 18.07 0.19
CA TYR A 391 -8.09 18.01 -0.88
C TYR A 391 -7.09 19.18 -0.79
N ASP A 392 -6.08 19.18 -1.65
CA ASP A 392 -5.15 20.29 -1.80
C ASP A 392 -5.38 21.05 -3.10
N ASN A 393 -5.16 22.36 -3.08
CA ASN A 393 -5.11 23.21 -4.27
C ASN A 393 -3.82 24.04 -4.31
N ILE A 394 -3.62 24.82 -5.37
CA ILE A 394 -2.45 25.69 -5.53
C ILE A 394 -2.16 26.52 -4.26
N ARG A 395 -3.20 27.08 -3.63
CA ARG A 395 -3.06 27.90 -2.41
C ARG A 395 -2.54 27.09 -1.22
N SER A 396 -3.11 25.92 -0.92
CA SER A 396 -2.65 25.12 0.21
C SER A 396 -1.26 24.54 -0.03
N VAL A 397 -0.95 24.14 -1.27
CA VAL A 397 0.39 23.69 -1.66
C VAL A 397 1.43 24.80 -1.43
N THR A 398 1.13 26.03 -1.86
CA THR A 398 2.02 27.19 -1.66
C THR A 398 2.29 27.41 -0.16
N LEU A 399 1.25 27.38 0.69
CA LEU A 399 1.42 27.53 2.14
C LEU A 399 2.24 26.39 2.77
N LYS A 400 2.09 25.16 2.27
CA LYS A 400 2.92 24.01 2.70
C LYS A 400 4.38 24.19 2.32
N MET A 401 4.68 24.75 1.15
CA MET A 401 6.04 25.04 0.71
C MET A 401 6.68 26.19 1.49
N GLN A 402 5.90 27.21 1.84
CA GLN A 402 6.36 28.28 2.74
C GLN A 402 6.71 27.71 4.12
N PHE A 403 5.84 26.87 4.68
CA PHE A 403 6.10 26.15 5.93
C PHE A 403 7.38 25.29 5.84
N LEU A 404 7.57 24.56 4.74
CA LEU A 404 8.76 23.75 4.47
C LEU A 404 10.04 24.60 4.57
N LYS A 405 10.07 25.73 3.85
CA LYS A 405 11.22 26.65 3.83
C LYS A 405 11.47 27.28 5.19
N GLU A 406 10.43 27.78 5.86
CA GLU A 406 10.52 28.41 7.18
C GLU A 406 11.09 27.45 8.23
N HIS A 407 10.76 26.16 8.14
CA HIS A 407 11.15 25.17 9.14
C HIS A 407 12.43 24.41 8.77
N GLY A 408 12.95 24.58 7.55
CA GLY A 408 14.20 23.97 7.08
C GLY A 408 14.10 22.48 6.76
N TYR A 409 12.96 22.04 6.21
CA TYR A 409 12.79 20.64 5.77
C TYR A 409 13.43 20.39 4.39
N GLY A 410 13.81 19.14 4.12
CA GLY A 410 14.64 18.76 2.96
C GLY A 410 14.00 18.92 1.59
N GLY A 411 12.67 18.81 1.49
CA GLY A 411 11.99 18.85 0.21
C GLY A 411 10.58 18.26 0.24
N VAL A 412 10.11 17.83 -0.93
CA VAL A 412 8.75 17.30 -1.11
C VAL A 412 8.74 16.01 -1.92
N ILE A 413 7.74 15.18 -1.64
CA ILE A 413 7.27 14.12 -2.52
C ILE A 413 5.83 14.42 -2.94
N ILE A 414 5.45 14.12 -4.18
CA ILE A 414 4.07 14.31 -4.67
C ILE A 414 3.49 12.95 -5.02
N TRP A 415 2.36 12.62 -4.39
CA TRP A 415 1.55 11.45 -4.69
C TRP A 415 0.23 11.88 -5.35
N SER A 416 0.04 11.68 -6.66
CA SER A 416 1.04 11.32 -7.65
C SER A 416 0.88 12.19 -8.88
N LEU A 417 1.90 12.23 -9.73
CA LEU A 417 1.93 13.12 -10.90
C LEU A 417 0.78 12.87 -11.88
N ASP A 418 0.31 11.62 -11.99
CA ASP A 418 -0.81 11.21 -12.83
C ASP A 418 -2.19 11.61 -12.29
N LEU A 419 -2.29 12.00 -11.01
CA LEU A 419 -3.52 12.50 -10.38
C LEU A 419 -3.62 14.04 -10.46
N ASP A 420 -2.56 14.71 -10.89
CA ASP A 420 -2.54 16.14 -11.19
C ASP A 420 -3.14 16.42 -12.58
N ASP A 421 -3.52 17.66 -12.86
CA ASP A 421 -4.04 18.05 -14.19
C ASP A 421 -2.89 18.20 -15.19
N LYS A 422 -2.49 17.10 -15.84
CA LYS A 422 -1.40 17.07 -16.81
C LYS A 422 -1.55 18.09 -17.96
N THR A 423 -2.77 18.29 -18.48
CA THR A 423 -2.99 19.19 -19.63
C THR A 423 -3.21 20.63 -19.18
N GLY A 424 -3.77 20.82 -17.98
CA GLY A 424 -4.16 22.13 -17.47
C GLY A 424 -5.52 22.62 -17.97
N GLU A 425 -6.18 21.81 -18.80
CA GLU A 425 -7.46 22.14 -19.43
C GLU A 425 -8.65 21.78 -18.55
N ILE A 426 -8.49 20.82 -17.61
CA ILE A 426 -9.59 20.37 -16.76
C ILE A 426 -9.83 21.37 -15.64
N CYS A 427 -8.77 21.82 -14.97
CA CYS A 427 -8.85 22.79 -13.87
C CYS A 427 -8.81 24.24 -14.38
N ASN A 428 -8.35 24.49 -15.61
CA ASN A 428 -8.03 25.83 -16.14
C ASN A 428 -6.94 26.55 -15.33
N GLU A 429 -5.96 25.79 -14.83
CA GLU A 429 -4.87 26.29 -13.97
C GLU A 429 -3.48 26.10 -14.60
N GLY A 430 -3.43 25.72 -15.87
CA GLY A 430 -2.19 25.35 -16.56
C GLY A 430 -1.74 23.92 -16.22
N PRO A 431 -0.78 23.36 -16.98
CA PRO A 431 -0.37 21.96 -16.81
C PRO A 431 0.30 21.73 -15.47
N PHE A 432 0.04 20.58 -14.86
CA PHE A 432 0.58 20.14 -13.58
C PHE A 432 0.50 21.21 -12.46
N PRO A 433 -0.71 21.73 -12.14
CA PRO A 433 -0.87 22.86 -11.24
C PRO A 433 -0.35 22.58 -9.82
N ILE A 434 -0.54 21.37 -9.28
CA ILE A 434 -0.05 21.01 -7.94
C ILE A 434 1.48 20.93 -7.94
N PHE A 435 2.07 20.26 -8.92
CA PHE A 435 3.53 20.18 -9.05
C PHE A 435 4.17 21.55 -9.28
N ASN A 436 3.61 22.36 -10.19
CA ASN A 436 4.17 23.66 -10.51
C ASN A 436 4.00 24.66 -9.37
N ALA A 437 2.91 24.59 -8.59
CA ALA A 437 2.79 25.37 -7.36
C ALA A 437 3.92 25.05 -6.37
N ALA A 438 4.24 23.76 -6.18
CA ALA A 438 5.34 23.35 -5.32
C ALA A 438 6.71 23.80 -5.86
N LYS A 439 6.98 23.49 -7.14
CA LYS A 439 8.22 23.85 -7.82
C LYS A 439 8.50 25.34 -7.78
N ASN A 440 7.50 26.16 -8.13
CA ASN A 440 7.67 27.61 -8.20
C ASN A 440 8.01 28.17 -6.80
N GLU A 441 7.29 27.75 -5.76
CA GLU A 441 7.55 28.25 -4.41
C GLU A 441 8.93 27.81 -3.86
N LEU A 442 9.41 26.61 -4.23
CA LEU A 442 10.74 26.13 -3.84
C LEU A 442 11.88 26.78 -4.62
N LEU A 443 11.65 27.20 -5.87
CA LEU A 443 12.64 27.86 -6.72
C LEU A 443 12.68 29.39 -6.55
N ILE A 444 11.76 30.00 -5.80
CA ILE A 444 11.86 31.42 -5.44
C ILE A 444 13.08 31.61 -4.54
N VAL A 445 14.17 32.07 -5.17
CA VAL A 445 15.36 32.57 -4.50
C VAL A 445 15.03 33.95 -3.92
N PRO A 446 15.19 34.19 -2.61
CA PRO A 446 14.89 35.49 -2.02
C PRO A 446 15.73 36.61 -2.66
N ASP A 447 15.13 37.79 -2.85
CA ASP A 447 15.64 38.88 -3.71
C ASP A 447 17.09 39.35 -3.42
N HIS A 448 17.61 39.10 -2.22
CA HIS A 448 19.00 39.41 -1.90
C HIS A 448 20.03 38.53 -2.63
N LEU A 449 19.62 37.36 -3.14
CA LEU A 449 20.44 36.46 -3.96
C LEU A 449 20.11 36.58 -5.46
N SER A 450 18.95 37.15 -5.85
CA SER A 450 18.57 37.34 -7.25
C SER A 450 19.38 38.44 -7.95
N ASN A 451 19.82 39.46 -7.20
CA ASN A 451 20.71 40.52 -7.72
C ASN A 451 22.12 40.03 -8.06
N ILE A 452 22.56 38.90 -7.50
CA ILE A 452 23.87 38.30 -7.83
C ILE A 452 23.78 37.60 -9.20
N ASN A 453 22.69 36.89 -9.49
CA ASN A 453 22.53 36.20 -10.77
C ASN A 453 22.17 37.12 -11.94
N LYS A 454 21.45 38.23 -11.71
CA LYS A 454 21.20 39.21 -12.79
C LYS A 454 22.49 39.88 -13.29
N LYS A 455 23.42 40.19 -12.39
CA LYS A 455 24.70 40.80 -12.76
C LYS A 455 25.60 39.87 -13.58
N CYS A 456 25.49 38.56 -13.39
CA CYS A 456 26.25 37.56 -14.14
C CYS A 456 25.65 37.22 -15.52
N LEU A 457 24.42 37.66 -15.82
CA LEU A 457 23.73 37.33 -17.08
C LEU A 457 23.68 38.50 -18.07
N ASP A 458 23.90 39.73 -17.62
CA ASP A 458 23.81 40.93 -18.46
C ASP A 458 25.16 41.47 -18.95
N ASP A 459 26.29 41.11 -18.33
CA ASP A 459 27.62 41.55 -18.76
C ASP A 459 28.29 40.47 -19.63
N ASN A 460 28.35 40.73 -20.94
CA ASN A 460 29.02 39.90 -21.94
C ASN A 460 30.56 40.00 -21.88
N ASP A 461 31.11 40.33 -20.72
CA ASP A 461 32.54 40.41 -20.47
C ASP A 461 33.00 39.21 -19.65
N THR A 462 33.92 38.46 -20.23
CA THR A 462 34.62 37.32 -19.64
C THR A 462 35.52 37.77 -18.50
N LEU A 463 34.95 38.16 -17.36
CA LEU A 463 35.67 38.13 -16.10
C LEU A 463 35.56 36.74 -15.50
N SER A 464 36.66 36.01 -15.60
CA SER A 464 36.83 34.72 -14.92
C SER A 464 36.44 34.83 -13.44
N ILE A 465 35.75 33.82 -12.95
CA ILE A 465 35.27 33.70 -11.56
C ILE A 465 36.40 33.99 -10.54
N GLU A 466 37.66 33.70 -10.89
CA GLU A 466 38.86 34.00 -10.09
C GLU A 466 39.06 35.50 -9.81
N GLN A 467 38.73 36.40 -10.74
CA GLN A 467 38.89 37.84 -10.54
C GLN A 467 37.86 38.43 -9.57
N LEU A 468 36.63 37.89 -9.53
CA LEU A 468 35.59 38.32 -8.59
C LEU A 468 35.90 37.89 -7.14
N PHE A 469 36.56 36.75 -6.95
CA PHE A 469 36.99 36.29 -5.63
C PHE A 469 38.23 37.03 -5.09
N SER A 470 38.99 37.71 -5.95
CA SER A 470 40.16 38.50 -5.53
C SER A 470 39.84 39.82 -4.82
N GLN A 471 38.60 40.30 -4.91
CA GLN A 471 38.21 41.63 -4.40
C GLN A 471 37.49 41.62 -3.04
N SER A 472 37.24 40.46 -2.44
CA SER A 472 36.59 40.36 -1.12
C SER A 472 37.48 39.62 -0.14
N THR A 473 38.26 40.37 0.64
CA THR A 473 39.17 39.82 1.64
C THR A 473 38.49 39.47 2.97
N THR A 474 37.18 39.70 3.16
CA THR A 474 36.51 39.25 4.40
C THR A 474 34.99 39.08 4.27
N ILE A 475 34.51 37.85 4.45
CA ILE A 475 33.13 37.58 4.90
C ILE A 475 33.21 36.67 6.14
N LYS A 476 32.81 37.22 7.29
CA LYS A 476 32.51 36.52 8.56
C LYS A 476 33.45 35.34 8.91
N GLY A 477 34.72 35.63 9.17
CA GLY A 477 35.60 34.76 9.97
C GLY A 477 36.02 33.43 9.34
N ILE A 478 35.75 33.20 8.05
CA ILE A 478 36.25 32.03 7.32
C ILE A 478 37.52 32.45 6.58
N ASN A 479 38.66 31.86 6.96
CA ASN A 479 39.93 32.06 6.27
C ASN A 479 39.90 31.30 4.93
N LEU A 480 39.82 32.05 3.84
CA LEU A 480 39.69 31.56 2.46
C LEU A 480 40.90 30.72 1.99
N SER A 481 42.04 30.77 2.67
CA SER A 481 43.20 29.92 2.34
C SER A 481 42.89 28.43 2.49
N LYS A 482 41.95 28.05 3.38
CA LYS A 482 41.54 26.64 3.57
C LYS A 482 40.61 26.10 2.48
N ILE A 483 39.99 26.98 1.69
CA ILE A 483 39.11 26.60 0.58
C ILE A 483 39.93 26.32 -0.68
N GLN A 484 41.04 27.04 -0.87
CA GLN A 484 41.97 26.79 -1.97
C GLN A 484 42.62 25.40 -1.88
N ASP A 485 42.92 24.93 -0.67
CA ASP A 485 43.42 23.56 -0.44
C ASP A 485 42.38 22.48 -0.77
N PHE A 486 41.08 22.78 -0.64
CA PHE A 486 39.99 21.86 -1.00
C PHE A 486 39.76 21.80 -2.51
N LEU A 487 40.00 22.91 -3.22
CA LEU A 487 39.85 23.00 -4.68
C LEU A 487 41.07 22.45 -5.43
N ASN A 488 42.28 22.54 -4.87
CA ASN A 488 43.49 21.96 -5.48
C ASN A 488 43.61 20.43 -5.29
N PHE A 489 42.68 19.80 -4.56
CA PHE A 489 42.62 18.34 -4.39
C PHE A 489 41.74 17.63 -5.45
N TYR A 490 41.01 18.40 -6.26
CA TYR A 490 40.31 17.96 -7.47
C TYR A 490 40.94 18.60 -8.69
#